data_AF-A0A1G5K9Z0-F1
#
_entry.id   AF-A0A1G5K9Z0-F1
#
_cell.length_a   1.000
_cell.length_b   1.000
_cell.length_c   1.000
_cell.angle_alpha   90.00
_cell.angle_beta   90.00
_cell.angle_gamma   90.00
#
_symmetry.space_group_name_H-M   'P 1'
#
loop_
_entity.id
_entity.type
_entity.pdbx_description
1 polymer ?
#
loop_
_entity_poly.entity_id
_entity_poly.type
_entity_poly.pdbx_seq_one_letter_code
_entity_poly.pdbx_strand_id
1 'polypeptide(L)'
;MIDLGRGIISGLVAAGVVSGVIVLGWTVGVFPEPDPLLITNGIVIQPIGLSWVIHFGVGTFLWGMLFALLSPILPGPSWGKGALFGAIIWCVGLAGAWYVEPSAYAPINIGSLALHLLFGVVLGRTYGALYDPSSRRAPDVLTY
;
A
#
# COMPACT_ATOMS: atom_id res chain seq x y z
N MET A 1 3.88 18.49 -2.77
CA MET A 1 5.19 18.28 -3.39
C MET A 1 5.44 16.79 -3.39
N ILE A 2 6.01 16.28 -4.47
CA ILE A 2 6.36 14.86 -4.60
C ILE A 2 7.62 14.63 -3.75
N ASP A 3 7.57 13.68 -2.84
CA ASP A 3 8.71 13.27 -2.01
C ASP A 3 8.76 11.73 -1.99
N LEU A 4 9.67 11.17 -2.79
CA LEU A 4 9.80 9.73 -2.94
C LEU A 4 10.33 9.06 -1.66
N GLY A 5 11.16 9.76 -0.87
CA GLY A 5 11.67 9.23 0.39
C GLY A 5 10.55 9.02 1.40
N ARG A 6 9.63 9.99 1.52
CA ARG A 6 8.40 9.83 2.31
C ARG A 6 7.53 8.71 1.78
N GLY A 7 7.42 8.58 0.45
CA GLY A 7 6.69 7.49 -0.20
C GLY A 7 7.20 6.11 0.20
N ILE A 8 8.52 5.91 0.09
CA ILE A 8 9.22 4.67 0.45
C ILE A 8 9.00 4.31 1.91
N ILE A 9 9.25 5.25 2.84
CA ILE A 9 9.05 5.02 4.28
C ILE A 9 7.60 4.65 4.57
N SER A 10 6.66 5.37 3.97
CA SER A 10 5.23 5.12 4.18
C SER A 10 4.80 3.77 3.63
N GLY A 11 5.33 3.36 2.48
CA GLY A 11 5.08 2.05 1.86
C GLY A 11 5.60 0.90 2.71
N LEU A 12 6.80 1.05 3.26
CA LEU A 12 7.38 0.07 4.19
C LEU A 12 6.52 -0.09 5.46
N VAL A 13 6.11 1.04 6.07
CA VAL A 13 5.25 1.03 7.26
C VAL A 13 3.91 0.37 6.95
N ALA A 14 3.27 0.73 5.83
CA ALA A 14 1.99 0.15 5.44
C ALA A 14 2.08 -1.36 5.17
N ALA A 15 3.13 -1.81 4.47
CA ALA A 15 3.39 -3.23 4.26
C ALA A 15 3.60 -3.98 5.58
N GLY A 16 4.36 -3.40 6.52
CA GLY A 16 4.58 -3.96 7.85
C GLY A 16 3.28 -4.10 8.66
N VAL A 17 2.40 -3.10 8.63
CA VAL A 17 1.11 -3.16 9.35
C VAL A 17 0.20 -4.24 8.77
N VAL A 18 0.06 -4.30 7.44
CA VAL A 18 -0.75 -5.35 6.78
C VAL A 18 -0.16 -6.74 7.05
N SER A 19 1.17 -6.86 7.01
CA SER A 19 1.87 -8.09 7.38
C SER A 19 1.55 -8.55 8.80
N GLY A 20 1.54 -7.62 9.76
CA GLY A 20 1.12 -7.91 11.13
C GLY A 20 -0.32 -8.42 11.21
N VAL A 21 -1.25 -7.82 10.48
CA VAL A 21 -2.65 -8.29 10.41
C VAL A 21 -2.75 -9.67 9.78
N ILE A 22 -1.96 -9.95 8.74
CA ILE A 22 -1.92 -11.27 8.09
C ILE A 22 -1.43 -12.35 9.06
N VAL A 23 -0.30 -12.11 9.73
CA VAL A 23 0.27 -13.07 10.68
C VAL A 23 -0.67 -13.30 11.86
N LEU A 24 -1.21 -12.23 12.46
CA LEU A 24 -2.17 -12.35 13.56
C LEU A 24 -3.48 -13.00 13.12
N GLY A 25 -3.96 -12.69 11.93
CA GLY A 25 -5.16 -13.31 11.35
C GLY A 25 -4.96 -14.80 11.16
N TRP A 26 -3.79 -15.23 10.70
CA TRP A 26 -3.44 -16.65 10.59
C TRP A 26 -3.41 -17.34 11.96
N THR A 27 -2.80 -16.74 12.99
CA THR A 27 -2.72 -17.38 14.33
C THR A 27 -4.07 -17.59 15.01
N VAL A 28 -5.08 -16.79 14.65
CA VAL A 28 -6.46 -16.92 15.16
C VAL A 28 -7.43 -17.57 14.17
N GLY A 29 -6.93 -18.13 13.06
CA GLY A 29 -7.71 -18.92 12.10
C GLY A 29 -8.54 -18.11 11.09
N VAL A 30 -8.30 -16.80 10.95
CA VAL A 30 -8.94 -15.96 9.91
C VAL A 30 -8.36 -16.25 8.53
N PHE A 31 -7.06 -16.51 8.45
CA PHE A 31 -6.38 -16.86 7.19
C PHE A 31 -5.83 -18.29 7.26
N PRO A 32 -5.91 -19.06 6.16
CA PRO A 32 -5.44 -20.45 6.14
C PRO A 32 -3.91 -20.57 6.17
N GLU A 33 -3.20 -19.58 5.63
CA GLU A 33 -1.74 -19.58 5.50
C GLU A 33 -1.21 -18.14 5.66
N PRO A 34 -0.03 -17.93 6.26
CA PRO A 34 0.59 -16.60 6.36
C PRO A 34 1.38 -16.25 5.08
N ASP A 35 0.84 -16.50 3.89
CA ASP A 35 1.41 -16.05 2.61
C ASP A 35 0.73 -14.71 2.20
N PRO A 36 1.48 -13.59 2.19
CA PRO A 36 0.88 -12.30 1.92
C PRO A 36 0.39 -12.12 0.49
N LEU A 37 1.04 -12.73 -0.51
CA LEU A 37 0.61 -12.60 -1.91
C LEU A 37 -0.61 -13.47 -2.19
N LEU A 38 -0.68 -14.64 -1.57
CA LEU A 38 -1.87 -15.48 -1.62
C LEU A 38 -3.07 -14.76 -0.98
N ILE A 39 -2.91 -14.21 0.23
CA ILE A 39 -4.00 -13.56 0.94
C ILE A 39 -4.47 -12.27 0.24
N THR A 40 -3.54 -11.46 -0.26
CA THR A 40 -3.88 -10.14 -0.82
C THR A 40 -4.27 -10.20 -2.29
N ASN A 41 -3.66 -11.09 -3.08
CA ASN A 41 -3.81 -11.11 -4.53
C ASN A 41 -4.13 -12.49 -5.11
N GLY A 42 -4.22 -13.54 -4.30
CA GLY A 42 -4.47 -14.90 -4.76
C GLY A 42 -3.27 -15.55 -5.47
N ILE A 43 -2.09 -14.93 -5.42
CA ILE A 43 -0.90 -15.40 -6.13
C ILE A 43 -0.09 -16.30 -5.20
N VAL A 44 0.18 -17.53 -5.65
CA VAL A 44 1.05 -18.47 -4.94
C VAL A 44 2.46 -18.40 -5.52
N ILE A 45 3.45 -18.09 -4.69
CA ILE A 45 4.87 -18.12 -5.06
C ILE A 45 5.63 -19.01 -4.06
N GLN A 46 6.51 -19.86 -4.57
CA GLN A 46 7.34 -20.74 -3.74
C GLN A 46 8.83 -20.42 -3.94
N PRO A 47 9.65 -20.45 -2.88
CA PRO A 47 9.25 -20.67 -1.48
C PRO A 47 8.48 -19.46 -0.90
N ILE A 48 7.66 -19.67 0.14
CA ILE A 48 6.87 -18.60 0.80
C ILE A 48 7.71 -17.36 1.18
N GLY A 49 8.98 -17.54 1.54
CA GLY A 49 9.90 -16.43 1.82
C GLY A 49 10.06 -15.44 0.65
N LEU A 50 9.94 -15.92 -0.59
CA LEU A 50 9.93 -15.07 -1.78
C LEU A 50 8.65 -14.24 -1.88
N SER A 51 7.48 -14.79 -1.51
CA SER A 51 6.22 -14.02 -1.39
C SER A 51 6.38 -12.83 -0.45
N TRP A 52 7.08 -13.01 0.66
CA TRP A 52 7.39 -11.95 1.62
C TRP A 52 8.33 -10.88 1.05
N VAL A 53 9.42 -11.28 0.40
CA VAL A 53 10.35 -10.34 -0.25
C VAL A 53 9.63 -9.50 -1.29
N ILE A 54 8.80 -10.13 -2.13
CA ILE A 54 8.01 -9.45 -3.15
C ILE A 54 6.98 -8.53 -2.51
N HIS A 55 6.25 -9.00 -1.48
CA HIS A 55 5.24 -8.19 -0.78
C HIS A 55 5.83 -6.90 -0.22
N PHE A 56 6.95 -6.99 0.50
CA PHE A 56 7.62 -5.82 1.05
C PHE A 56 8.25 -4.95 -0.03
N GLY A 57 8.88 -5.54 -1.05
CA GLY A 57 9.48 -4.79 -2.16
C GLY A 57 8.44 -4.00 -2.95
N VAL A 58 7.33 -4.63 -3.29
CA VAL A 58 6.20 -4.01 -4.00
C VAL A 58 5.52 -2.96 -3.13
N GLY A 59 5.23 -3.25 -1.86
CA GLY A 59 4.64 -2.28 -0.94
C GLY A 59 5.50 -1.03 -0.73
N THR A 60 6.81 -1.22 -0.56
CA THR A 60 7.77 -0.15 -0.26
C THR A 60 8.12 0.66 -1.49
N PHE A 61 8.60 0.00 -2.54
CA PHE A 61 9.16 0.68 -3.70
C PHE A 61 8.07 1.01 -4.71
N LEU A 62 7.30 0.03 -5.18
CA LEU A 62 6.33 0.27 -6.23
C LEU A 62 5.17 1.15 -5.73
N TRP A 63 4.44 0.68 -4.71
CA TRP A 63 3.27 1.39 -4.23
C TRP A 63 3.59 2.65 -3.43
N GLY A 64 4.64 2.61 -2.59
CA GLY A 64 5.10 3.78 -1.84
C GLY A 64 5.50 4.95 -2.74
N MET A 65 6.32 4.70 -3.77
CA MET A 65 6.72 5.75 -4.72
C MET A 65 5.55 6.19 -5.61
N LEU A 66 4.73 5.25 -6.10
CA LEU A 66 3.57 5.60 -6.92
C LEU A 66 2.57 6.47 -6.15
N PHE A 67 2.33 6.16 -4.87
CA PHE A 67 1.50 7.01 -4.03
C PHE A 67 2.10 8.41 -3.86
N ALA A 68 3.42 8.54 -3.64
CA ALA A 68 4.06 9.85 -3.56
C ALA A 68 3.83 10.69 -4.82
N LEU A 69 3.90 10.07 -6.01
CA LEU A 69 3.64 10.70 -7.30
C LEU A 69 2.18 11.13 -7.47
N LEU A 70 1.21 10.31 -7.04
CA LEU A 70 -0.22 10.56 -7.22
C LEU A 70 -0.84 11.39 -6.09
N SER A 71 -0.23 11.41 -4.90
CA SER A 71 -0.72 12.14 -3.72
C SER A 71 -1.05 13.62 -3.96
N PRO A 72 -0.39 14.38 -4.86
CA PRO A 72 -0.75 15.76 -5.13
C PRO A 72 -2.09 15.92 -5.85
N ILE A 73 -2.49 14.94 -6.68
CA ILE A 73 -3.70 15.01 -7.50
C ILE A 73 -4.90 14.28 -6.89
N LEU A 74 -4.67 13.36 -5.95
CA LEU A 74 -5.75 12.67 -5.25
C LEU A 74 -6.52 13.65 -4.34
N PRO A 75 -7.87 13.62 -4.34
CA PRO A 75 -8.69 14.50 -3.50
C PRO A 75 -8.72 14.05 -2.03
N GLY A 76 -9.02 14.98 -1.13
CA GLY A 76 -9.28 14.70 0.29
C GLY A 76 -8.04 14.76 1.21
N PRO A 77 -8.21 14.40 2.50
CA PRO A 77 -7.11 14.37 3.47
C PRO A 77 -6.14 13.22 3.19
N SER A 78 -4.92 13.27 3.75
CA SER A 78 -3.85 12.30 3.47
C SER A 78 -4.26 10.83 3.63
N TRP A 79 -4.99 10.51 4.71
CA TRP A 79 -5.54 9.16 4.94
C TRP A 79 -6.60 8.76 3.91
N GLY A 80 -7.42 9.70 3.44
CA GLY A 80 -8.46 9.47 2.43
C GLY A 80 -7.89 9.27 1.04
N LYS A 81 -6.85 10.04 0.67
CA LYS A 81 -6.05 9.82 -0.55
C LYS A 81 -5.46 8.42 -0.54
N GLY A 82 -4.90 8.02 0.60
CA GLY A 82 -4.38 6.69 0.83
C GLY A 82 -5.42 5.60 0.64
N ALA A 83 -6.58 5.71 1.29
CA ALA A 83 -7.69 4.76 1.15
C ALA A 83 -8.15 4.62 -0.32
N LEU A 84 -8.32 5.74 -1.02
CA LEU A 84 -8.67 5.75 -2.45
C LEU A 84 -7.61 5.05 -3.30
N PHE A 85 -6.33 5.32 -3.05
CA PHE A 85 -5.23 4.66 -3.73
C PHE A 85 -5.21 3.14 -3.47
N GLY A 86 -5.43 2.71 -2.23
CA GLY A 86 -5.55 1.29 -1.87
C GLY A 86 -6.71 0.60 -2.59
N ALA A 87 -7.87 1.25 -2.67
CA ALA A 87 -9.02 0.74 -3.44
C ALA A 87 -8.69 0.61 -4.94
N ILE A 88 -7.99 1.59 -5.52
CA ILE A 88 -7.56 1.55 -6.91
C ILE A 88 -6.61 0.37 -7.15
N ILE A 89 -5.61 0.17 -6.29
CA ILE A 89 -4.68 -0.98 -6.40
C ILE A 89 -5.46 -2.29 -6.37
N TRP A 90 -6.41 -2.44 -5.45
CA TRP A 90 -7.23 -3.65 -5.36
C TRP A 90 -8.03 -3.88 -6.64
N CYS A 91 -8.68 -2.85 -7.20
CA CYS A 91 -9.39 -2.95 -8.47
C CYS A 91 -8.45 -3.33 -9.63
N VAL A 92 -7.24 -2.77 -9.68
CA VAL A 92 -6.23 -3.11 -10.70
C VAL A 92 -5.79 -4.57 -10.55
N GLY A 93 -5.56 -5.05 -9.33
CA GLY A 93 -5.22 -6.46 -9.07
C GLY A 93 -6.33 -7.41 -9.51
N LEU A 94 -7.58 -7.09 -9.17
CA LEU A 94 -8.75 -7.87 -9.57
C LEU A 94 -8.91 -7.92 -11.10
N ALA A 95 -8.81 -6.75 -11.76
CA ALA A 95 -8.88 -6.67 -13.21
C ALA A 95 -7.72 -7.42 -13.89
N GLY A 96 -6.50 -7.36 -13.31
CA GLY A 96 -5.34 -8.10 -13.78
C GLY A 96 -5.53 -9.61 -13.70
N ALA A 97 -6.09 -10.11 -12.59
CA ALA A 97 -6.40 -11.53 -12.43
C ALA A 97 -7.41 -12.01 -13.47
N TRP A 98 -8.50 -11.27 -13.67
CA TRP A 98 -9.51 -11.58 -14.70
C TRP A 98 -8.97 -11.46 -16.12
N TYR A 99 -8.01 -10.57 -16.37
CA TYR A 99 -7.39 -10.47 -17.69
C TYR A 99 -6.53 -11.70 -18.02
N VAL A 100 -5.76 -12.20 -17.04
CA VAL A 100 -4.87 -13.36 -17.23
C VAL A 100 -5.66 -14.66 -17.34
N GLU A 101 -6.69 -14.85 -16.51
CA GLU A 101 -7.53 -16.04 -16.54
C GLU A 101 -9.02 -15.66 -16.49
N PRO A 102 -9.61 -15.27 -17.62
CA PRO A 102 -11.00 -14.76 -17.67
C PRO A 102 -12.06 -15.75 -17.18
N SER A 103 -11.79 -17.05 -17.24
CA SER A 103 -12.64 -18.12 -16.73
C SER A 103 -12.51 -18.34 -15.22
N ALA A 104 -11.38 -17.92 -14.63
CA ALA A 104 -11.26 -17.86 -13.19
C ALA A 104 -11.96 -16.58 -12.74
N TYR A 105 -13.24 -16.72 -12.39
CA TYR A 105 -13.91 -15.71 -11.58
C TYR A 105 -13.17 -15.62 -10.24
N ALA A 106 -12.10 -14.83 -10.18
CA ALA A 106 -11.40 -14.55 -8.93
C ALA A 106 -12.46 -13.97 -7.99
N PRO A 107 -12.84 -14.70 -6.92
CA PRO A 107 -13.96 -14.29 -6.10
C PRO A 107 -13.64 -12.94 -5.48
N ILE A 108 -14.63 -12.03 -5.47
CA ILE A 108 -14.52 -10.75 -4.78
C ILE A 108 -14.27 -11.06 -3.30
N ASN A 109 -13.02 -10.93 -2.88
CA ASN A 109 -12.59 -11.20 -1.52
C ASN A 109 -12.64 -9.89 -0.73
N ILE A 110 -13.66 -9.74 0.11
CA ILE A 110 -13.82 -8.57 0.97
C ILE A 110 -12.65 -8.44 1.96
N GLY A 111 -12.04 -9.56 2.38
CA GLY A 111 -10.84 -9.56 3.20
C GLY A 111 -9.64 -8.94 2.48
N SER A 112 -9.43 -9.27 1.20
CA SER A 112 -8.34 -8.66 0.44
C SER A 112 -8.59 -7.17 0.18
N LEU A 113 -9.84 -6.75 -0.08
CA LEU A 113 -10.21 -5.34 -0.16
C LEU A 113 -9.92 -4.61 1.15
N ALA A 114 -10.32 -5.18 2.29
CA ALA A 114 -10.09 -4.59 3.61
C ALA A 114 -8.59 -4.39 3.90
N LEU A 115 -7.74 -5.36 3.54
CA LEU A 115 -6.29 -5.24 3.69
C LEU A 115 -5.71 -4.14 2.78
N HIS A 116 -6.21 -3.97 1.56
CA HIS A 116 -5.77 -2.89 0.66
C HIS A 116 -6.22 -1.51 1.14
N LEU A 117 -7.43 -1.40 1.68
CA LEU A 117 -7.89 -0.16 2.32
C LEU A 117 -7.04 0.18 3.54
N LEU A 118 -6.73 -0.82 4.38
CA LEU A 118 -5.84 -0.64 5.53
C LEU A 118 -4.44 -0.18 5.08
N PHE A 119 -3.85 -0.88 4.09
CA PHE A 119 -2.58 -0.49 3.48
C PHE A 119 -2.63 0.98 3.05
N GLY A 120 -3.65 1.35 2.27
CA GLY A 120 -3.84 2.70 1.77
C GLY A 120 -3.95 3.74 2.88
N VAL A 121 -4.80 3.51 3.88
CA VAL A 121 -4.97 4.43 5.01
C VAL A 121 -3.66 4.64 5.77
N VAL A 122 -2.92 3.57 6.07
CA VAL A 122 -1.64 3.65 6.78
C VAL A 122 -0.59 4.38 5.95
N LEU A 123 -0.50 4.06 4.66
CA LEU A 123 0.37 4.73 3.71
C LEU A 123 0.10 6.23 3.66
N GLY A 124 -1.16 6.62 3.47
CA GLY A 124 -1.58 8.01 3.39
C GLY A 124 -1.35 8.78 4.69
N ARG A 125 -1.68 8.17 5.85
CA ARG A 125 -1.41 8.76 7.17
C ARG A 125 0.07 8.98 7.40
N THR A 126 0.90 7.97 7.15
CA THR A 126 2.34 8.04 7.35
C THR A 126 2.96 9.09 6.43
N TYR A 127 2.58 9.10 5.15
CA TYR A 127 3.09 10.07 4.17
C TYR A 127 2.74 11.51 4.55
N GLY A 128 1.50 11.73 4.99
CA GLY A 128 1.04 13.03 5.48
C GLY A 128 1.70 13.45 6.79
N ALA A 129 1.96 12.51 7.71
CA ALA A 129 2.61 12.79 8.99
C ALA A 129 4.10 13.13 8.83
N LEU A 130 4.77 12.55 7.82
CA LEU A 130 6.13 12.90 7.47
C LEU A 130 6.23 14.27 6.78
N TYR A 131 5.12 14.97 6.54
CA TYR A 131 5.13 16.29 5.94
C TYR A 131 5.69 17.35 6.88
N ASP A 132 6.90 17.81 6.58
CA ASP A 132 7.50 18.99 7.20
C ASP A 132 7.16 20.27 6.41
N PRO A 133 6.43 21.24 7.00
CA PRO A 133 6.15 22.54 6.39
C PRO A 133 7.37 23.48 6.38
N SER A 134 8.39 23.23 7.20
CA SER A 134 9.53 24.13 7.41
C SER A 134 10.52 24.17 6.25
N SER A 135 10.57 23.12 5.42
CA SER A 135 11.36 23.07 4.19
C SER A 135 10.90 24.06 3.09
N ARG A 136 9.87 24.86 3.38
CA ARG A 136 9.35 25.93 2.51
C ARG A 136 9.73 27.34 2.94
N ARG A 137 10.28 27.57 4.13
CA ARG A 137 10.91 28.86 4.41
C ARG A 137 12.28 28.85 3.75
N ALA A 138 12.33 29.28 2.48
CA ALA A 138 13.51 30.02 2.07
C ALA A 138 13.70 31.15 3.10
N PRO A 139 14.92 31.45 3.55
CA PRO A 139 15.14 32.63 4.36
C PRO A 139 14.76 33.85 3.51
N ASP A 140 13.53 34.33 3.70
CA ASP A 140 13.25 35.75 3.54
C ASP A 140 14.27 36.47 4.43
N VAL A 141 14.75 37.61 3.94
CA VAL A 141 15.68 38.54 4.61
C VAL A 141 17.16 38.29 4.32
N LEU A 142 17.61 38.83 3.19
CA LEU A 142 18.70 39.82 3.17
C LEU A 142 18.40 40.90 2.12
N THR A 143 17.45 41.77 2.43
CA THR A 143 17.45 43.16 1.93
C THR A 143 17.92 44.04 3.07
N TYR A 144 19.22 44.36 3.05
CA TYR A 144 19.80 45.52 3.71
C TYR A 144 20.48 46.36 2.63
#